data_AF-A0A5B8W7V9-F1
#
_entry.id   AF-A0A5B8W7V9-F1
#
_cell.length_a   1.000
_cell.length_b   1.000
_cell.length_c   1.000
_cell.angle_alpha   90.00
_cell.angle_beta   90.00
_cell.angle_gamma   90.00
#
_symmetry.space_group_name_H-M   'P 1'
#
loop_
_entity.id
_entity.type
_entity.pdbx_description
1 polymer ?
#
loop_
_entity_poly.entity_id
_entity_poly.type
_entity_poly.pdbx_seq_one_letter_code
_entity_poly.pdbx_strand_id
1 'polypeptide(L)'
;MKKTLLILSLQLSLSFFASAQDIKGNYAIKNVQTGMLLRVKDAGSKNGTPLVAYYPENWKCMTWNFKNTSGNSYQLQNLLTNKTFQPVTKADINVAFEEQPLVDASPNQEYEFIGVKKDTYLIKLKGTDLYLTPADIKGKVNSAIILAAKRTTPEQLWTIYEQSPTM
;
A
#
# COMPACT_ATOMS: atom_id res chain seq x y z
N MET A 1 -4.66 3.85 68.39
CA MET A 1 -4.69 2.70 67.45
C MET A 1 -4.97 3.26 66.06
N LYS A 2 -4.05 3.02 65.11
CA LYS A 2 -3.94 3.69 63.80
C LYS A 2 -5.07 3.26 62.86
N LYS A 3 -5.77 4.21 62.25
CA LYS A 3 -6.75 3.98 61.17
C LYS A 3 -5.98 4.00 59.83
N THR A 4 -5.93 2.87 59.14
CA THR A 4 -5.31 2.75 57.81
C THR A 4 -6.39 3.03 56.76
N LEU A 5 -6.20 4.08 55.95
CA LEU A 5 -7.07 4.43 54.83
C LEU A 5 -6.51 3.75 53.57
N LEU A 6 -7.27 2.83 52.97
CA LEU A 6 -6.91 2.20 51.70
C LEU A 6 -7.48 3.06 50.56
N ILE A 7 -6.63 3.66 49.73
CA ILE A 7 -7.04 4.37 48.52
C ILE A 7 -6.98 3.38 47.35
N LEU A 8 -8.14 3.04 46.81
CA LEU A 8 -8.29 2.22 45.61
C LEU A 8 -8.23 3.14 44.38
N SER A 9 -7.09 3.18 43.70
CA SER A 9 -6.91 3.94 42.46
C SER A 9 -7.45 3.14 41.27
N LEU A 10 -8.62 3.56 40.75
CA LEU A 10 -9.21 3.01 39.53
C LEU A 10 -8.53 3.64 38.30
N GLN A 11 -7.61 2.90 37.66
CA GLN A 11 -6.98 3.34 36.42
C GLN A 11 -7.94 3.14 35.25
N LEU A 12 -8.50 4.25 34.75
CA LEU A 12 -9.33 4.28 33.57
C LEU A 12 -8.42 4.22 32.32
N SER A 13 -8.24 3.02 31.76
CA SER A 13 -7.51 2.83 30.50
C SER A 13 -8.37 3.34 29.34
N LEU A 14 -8.04 4.53 28.80
CA LEU A 14 -8.59 4.99 27.52
C LEU A 14 -8.13 4.03 26.41
N SER A 15 -9.03 3.16 25.97
CA SER A 15 -8.82 2.39 24.75
C SER A 15 -9.09 3.31 23.58
N PHE A 16 -8.04 3.78 22.91
CA PHE A 16 -8.17 4.45 21.62
C PHE A 16 -8.62 3.39 20.60
N PHE A 17 -9.90 3.40 20.25
CA PHE A 17 -10.36 2.71 19.06
C PHE A 17 -9.75 3.45 17.87
N ALA A 18 -8.69 2.88 17.28
CA ALA A 18 -8.25 3.31 15.96
C ALA A 18 -9.43 3.10 15.01
N SER A 19 -10.03 4.18 14.52
CA SER A 19 -11.03 4.10 13.46
C SER A 19 -10.38 3.39 12.28
N ALA A 20 -10.93 2.23 11.91
CA ALA A 20 -10.46 1.51 10.74
C ALA A 20 -10.68 2.40 9.52
N GLN A 21 -9.60 2.69 8.80
CA GLN A 21 -9.68 3.39 7.54
C GLN A 21 -10.50 2.55 6.55
N ASP A 22 -11.46 3.17 5.87
CA ASP A 22 -12.29 2.53 4.83
C ASP A 22 -12.00 3.19 3.47
N ILE A 23 -10.97 2.70 2.75
CA ILE A 23 -10.69 3.09 1.37
C ILE A 23 -11.54 2.21 0.47
N LYS A 24 -12.43 2.82 -0.31
CA LYS A 24 -13.29 2.10 -1.25
C LYS A 24 -13.38 2.83 -2.57
N GLY A 25 -13.15 2.09 -3.66
CA GLY A 25 -13.25 2.62 -5.02
C GLY A 25 -11.96 2.43 -5.80
N ASN A 26 -11.80 3.25 -6.83
CA ASN A 26 -10.77 3.14 -7.84
C ASN A 26 -9.81 4.31 -7.71
N TYR A 27 -8.54 4.02 -7.40
CA TYR A 27 -7.55 5.06 -7.10
C TYR A 27 -6.26 4.85 -7.89
N ALA A 28 -5.61 5.96 -8.21
CA ALA A 28 -4.17 5.99 -8.45
C ALA A 28 -3.44 5.95 -7.11
N ILE A 29 -2.25 5.35 -7.10
CA ILE A 29 -1.33 5.37 -5.96
C ILE A 29 -0.08 6.12 -6.40
N LYS A 30 0.15 7.31 -5.82
CA LYS A 30 1.17 8.28 -6.23
C LYS A 30 2.25 8.41 -5.18
N ASN A 31 3.52 8.27 -5.57
CA ASN A 31 4.64 8.52 -4.68
C ASN A 31 4.77 10.02 -4.37
N VAL A 32 5.03 10.36 -3.10
CA VAL A 32 5.14 11.76 -2.65
C VAL A 32 6.40 12.43 -3.19
N GLN A 33 7.55 11.73 -3.21
CA GLN A 33 8.81 12.30 -3.69
C GLN A 33 8.86 12.45 -5.21
N THR A 34 8.56 11.38 -5.95
CA THR A 34 8.75 11.34 -7.40
C THR A 34 7.54 11.85 -8.17
N GLY A 35 6.36 11.89 -7.53
CA GLY A 35 5.10 12.19 -8.18
C GLY A 35 4.62 11.10 -9.16
N MET A 36 5.30 9.95 -9.21
CA MET A 36 4.97 8.84 -10.12
C MET A 36 3.90 7.91 -9.56
N LEU A 37 3.17 7.26 -10.46
CA LEU A 37 2.13 6.28 -10.13
C LEU A 37 2.65 4.85 -10.22
N LEU A 38 1.99 3.95 -9.48
CA LEU A 38 2.09 2.50 -9.67
C LEU A 38 1.38 2.09 -10.96
N ARG A 39 2.12 1.51 -11.90
CA ARG A 39 1.62 1.07 -13.22
C ARG A 39 2.01 -0.38 -13.50
N VAL A 40 1.09 -1.15 -14.07
CA VAL A 40 1.40 -2.42 -14.74
C VAL A 40 2.11 -2.11 -16.07
N LYS A 41 3.39 -2.50 -16.18
CA LYS A 41 4.28 -2.08 -17.28
C LYS A 41 3.66 -2.38 -18.64
N ASP A 42 3.68 -1.38 -19.51
CA ASP A 42 3.19 -1.45 -20.89
C ASP A 42 1.74 -1.98 -21.03
N ALA A 43 0.92 -1.86 -19.97
CA ALA A 43 -0.43 -2.43 -19.94
C ALA A 43 -0.45 -3.94 -20.26
N GLY A 44 0.65 -4.64 -19.98
CA GLY A 44 0.76 -6.09 -20.19
C GLY A 44 -0.17 -6.87 -19.28
N SER A 45 -0.75 -7.95 -19.79
CA SER A 45 -1.68 -8.80 -19.05
C SER A 45 -1.13 -10.19 -18.74
N LYS A 46 0.15 -10.46 -19.07
CA LYS A 46 0.80 -11.73 -18.74
C LYS A 46 1.18 -11.77 -17.26
N ASN A 47 1.19 -12.96 -16.67
CA ASN A 47 1.77 -13.14 -15.34
C ASN A 47 3.25 -12.76 -15.37
N GLY A 48 3.72 -12.15 -14.29
CA GLY A 48 5.09 -11.62 -14.22
C GLY A 48 5.29 -10.28 -14.92
N THR A 49 4.22 -9.58 -15.33
CA THR A 49 4.37 -8.22 -15.87
C THR A 49 4.86 -7.29 -14.76
N PRO A 50 5.99 -6.56 -14.92
CA PRO A 50 6.53 -5.75 -13.84
C PRO A 50 5.59 -4.64 -13.37
N LEU A 51 5.58 -4.39 -12.06
CA LEU A 51 5.01 -3.16 -11.49
C LEU A 51 6.10 -2.08 -11.49
N VAL A 52 5.79 -0.94 -12.12
CA VAL A 52 6.77 0.12 -12.35
C VAL A 52 6.21 1.51 -12.03
N ALA A 53 7.13 2.46 -11.85
CA ALA A 53 6.81 3.88 -11.73
C ALA A 53 6.54 4.50 -13.11
N TYR A 54 5.47 5.28 -13.23
CA TYR A 54 5.13 5.99 -14.47
C TYR A 54 4.55 7.39 -14.19
N TYR A 55 4.56 8.27 -15.19
CA TYR A 55 3.94 9.59 -15.05
C TYR A 55 2.42 9.47 -14.80
N PRO A 56 1.81 10.43 -14.08
CA PRO A 56 0.38 10.41 -13.85
C PRO A 56 -0.45 10.48 -15.13
N GLU A 57 -1.28 9.46 -15.34
CA GLU A 57 -2.28 9.39 -16.40
C GLU A 57 -3.59 8.81 -15.84
N ASN A 58 -4.72 9.04 -16.49
CA ASN A 58 -6.01 8.46 -16.09
C ASN A 58 -6.32 7.20 -16.91
N TRP A 59 -5.52 6.14 -16.74
CA TRP A 59 -5.65 4.88 -17.48
C TRP A 59 -5.90 3.69 -16.56
N LYS A 60 -6.68 2.70 -17.01
CA LYS A 60 -6.98 1.50 -16.20
C LYS A 60 -5.73 0.74 -15.69
N CYS A 61 -4.64 0.73 -16.45
CA CYS A 61 -3.41 0.01 -16.07
C CYS A 61 -2.65 0.61 -14.86
N MET A 62 -3.03 1.80 -14.40
CA MET A 62 -2.49 2.44 -13.19
C MET A 62 -3.56 2.78 -12.15
N THR A 63 -4.78 2.27 -12.36
CA THR A 63 -5.91 2.42 -11.44
C THR A 63 -6.15 1.11 -10.70
N TRP A 64 -6.29 1.22 -9.39
CA TRP A 64 -6.41 0.08 -8.47
C TRP A 64 -7.75 0.16 -7.75
N ASN A 65 -8.53 -0.91 -7.84
CA ASN A 65 -9.71 -1.13 -7.02
C ASN A 65 -9.29 -1.66 -5.65
N PHE A 66 -9.67 -0.95 -4.60
CA PHE A 66 -9.36 -1.32 -3.22
C PHE A 66 -10.39 -2.30 -2.68
N LYS A 67 -9.94 -3.52 -2.36
CA LYS A 67 -10.75 -4.56 -1.72
C LYS A 67 -10.28 -4.74 -0.28
N ASN A 68 -11.06 -4.23 0.68
CA ASN A 68 -10.72 -4.36 2.10
C ASN A 68 -10.71 -5.84 2.52
N THR A 69 -9.64 -6.29 3.17
CA THR A 69 -9.54 -7.66 3.71
C THR A 69 -9.72 -7.69 5.23
N SER A 70 -9.22 -6.68 5.94
CA SER A 70 -9.41 -6.50 7.37
C SER A 70 -8.78 -5.18 7.83
N GLY A 71 -9.48 -4.38 8.63
CA GLY A 71 -8.93 -3.14 9.18
C GLY A 71 -8.42 -2.21 8.08
N ASN A 72 -7.14 -1.86 8.11
CA ASN A 72 -6.46 -1.06 7.09
C ASN A 72 -5.71 -1.91 6.03
N SER A 73 -6.02 -3.20 5.90
CA SER A 73 -5.44 -4.10 4.90
C SER A 73 -6.32 -4.23 3.66
N TYR A 74 -5.69 -4.25 2.50
CA TYR A 74 -6.36 -4.30 1.21
C TYR A 74 -5.67 -5.25 0.23
N GLN A 75 -6.47 -5.92 -0.59
CA GLN A 75 -6.02 -6.42 -1.88
C GLN A 75 -6.29 -5.34 -2.94
N LEU A 76 -5.35 -5.18 -3.88
CA LEU A 76 -5.41 -4.12 -4.89
C LEU A 76 -5.60 -4.74 -6.26
N GLN A 77 -6.79 -4.62 -6.82
CA GLN A 77 -7.09 -5.17 -8.14
C GLN A 77 -6.86 -4.12 -9.23
N ASN A 78 -6.00 -4.41 -10.20
CA ASN A 78 -5.82 -3.55 -11.37
C ASN A 78 -7.08 -3.54 -12.23
N LEU A 79 -7.54 -2.35 -12.66
CA LEU A 79 -8.76 -2.23 -13.45
C LEU A 79 -8.65 -2.74 -14.89
N LEU A 80 -7.45 -2.84 -15.45
CA LEU A 80 -7.27 -3.31 -16.82
C LEU A 80 -7.24 -4.85 -16.87
N THR A 81 -6.46 -5.46 -15.99
CA THR A 81 -6.14 -6.89 -16.07
C THR A 81 -6.97 -7.75 -15.12
N ASN A 82 -7.66 -7.14 -14.16
CA ASN A 82 -8.34 -7.78 -13.03
C ASN A 82 -7.39 -8.58 -12.10
N LYS A 83 -6.08 -8.37 -12.23
CA LYS A 83 -5.03 -9.01 -11.43
C LYS A 83 -4.57 -8.12 -10.29
N THR A 84 -3.59 -8.56 -9.52
CA THR A 84 -2.92 -7.76 -8.49
C THR A 84 -1.41 -7.85 -8.65
N PHE A 85 -0.66 -7.08 -7.86
CA PHE A 85 0.79 -7.21 -7.79
C PHE A 85 1.21 -7.97 -6.54
N GLN A 86 2.38 -8.62 -6.62
CA GLN A 86 3.06 -9.29 -5.52
C GLN A 86 4.58 -9.28 -5.72
N PRO A 87 5.39 -9.57 -4.70
CA PRO A 87 6.83 -9.71 -4.86
C PRO A 87 7.21 -10.81 -5.85
N VAL A 88 8.24 -10.59 -6.67
CA VAL A 88 8.72 -11.55 -7.71
C VAL A 88 9.26 -12.86 -7.12
N THR A 89 9.74 -12.80 -5.88
CA THR A 89 10.27 -13.92 -5.11
C THR A 89 9.75 -13.83 -3.69
N LYS A 90 10.27 -14.65 -2.77
CA LYS A 90 9.99 -14.48 -1.33
C LYS A 90 10.25 -13.02 -0.92
N ALA A 91 9.35 -12.45 -0.13
CA ALA A 91 9.47 -11.08 0.35
C ALA A 91 10.80 -10.87 1.09
N ASP A 92 11.61 -9.96 0.56
CA ASP A 92 12.89 -9.54 1.10
C ASP A 92 13.22 -8.12 0.61
N ILE A 93 14.24 -7.49 1.19
CA ILE A 93 14.70 -6.15 0.81
C ILE A 93 15.17 -6.17 -0.65
N ASN A 94 14.79 -5.12 -1.39
CA ASN A 94 15.06 -4.91 -2.82
C ASN A 94 14.37 -5.89 -3.77
N VAL A 95 13.45 -6.73 -3.28
CA VAL A 95 12.62 -7.57 -4.15
C VAL A 95 11.60 -6.71 -4.88
N ALA A 96 11.59 -6.79 -6.21
CA ALA A 96 10.66 -6.07 -7.06
C ALA A 96 9.25 -6.69 -7.05
N PHE A 97 8.29 -5.94 -7.57
CA PHE A 97 6.92 -6.40 -7.74
C PHE A 97 6.59 -6.75 -9.19
N GLU A 98 5.71 -7.73 -9.36
CA GLU A 98 5.13 -8.14 -10.63
C GLU A 98 3.65 -8.44 -10.47
N GLU A 99 2.94 -8.45 -11.59
CA GLU A 99 1.53 -8.77 -11.65
C GLU A 99 1.28 -10.28 -11.66
N GLN A 100 0.31 -10.73 -10.86
CA GLN A 100 -0.14 -12.12 -10.74
C GLN A 100 -1.67 -12.18 -10.58
N PRO A 101 -2.32 -13.33 -10.87
CA PRO A 101 -3.73 -13.52 -10.58
C PRO A 101 -4.05 -13.14 -9.12
N LEU A 102 -5.17 -12.44 -8.93
CA LEU A 102 -5.66 -12.12 -7.59
C LEU A 102 -6.17 -13.42 -6.94
N VAL A 103 -5.61 -13.75 -5.78
CA VAL A 103 -5.98 -14.91 -4.97
C VAL A 103 -6.41 -14.40 -3.60
N ASP A 104 -7.65 -14.69 -3.23
CA ASP A 104 -8.21 -14.27 -1.95
C ASP A 104 -7.35 -14.76 -0.78
N ALA A 105 -7.11 -13.88 0.20
CA ALA A 105 -6.30 -14.14 1.39
C ALA A 105 -4.85 -14.63 1.11
N SER A 106 -4.29 -14.31 -0.06
CA SER A 106 -2.88 -14.59 -0.35
C SER A 106 -1.97 -13.64 0.44
N PRO A 107 -1.04 -14.15 1.28
CA PRO A 107 -0.21 -13.31 2.15
C PRO A 107 0.72 -12.36 1.38
N ASN A 108 1.03 -12.69 0.12
CA ASN A 108 1.88 -11.85 -0.74
C ASN A 108 1.09 -10.79 -1.52
N GLN A 109 -0.23 -10.70 -1.33
CA GLN A 109 -1.13 -9.82 -2.09
C GLN A 109 -1.97 -8.91 -1.18
N GLU A 110 -1.68 -8.89 0.12
CA GLU A 110 -2.36 -8.01 1.09
C GLU A 110 -1.43 -6.88 1.56
N TYR A 111 -1.95 -5.66 1.53
CA TYR A 111 -1.19 -4.46 1.82
C TYR A 111 -1.85 -3.64 2.93
N GLU A 112 -1.11 -3.36 3.99
CA GLU A 112 -1.52 -2.49 5.08
C GLU A 112 -1.24 -1.03 4.71
N PHE A 113 -2.29 -0.21 4.65
CA PHE A 113 -2.19 1.24 4.45
C PHE A 113 -2.09 1.91 5.81
N ILE A 114 -0.87 2.29 6.20
CA ILE A 114 -0.59 2.92 7.49
C ILE A 114 -0.61 4.43 7.31
N GLY A 115 -1.65 5.08 7.81
CA GLY A 115 -1.79 6.53 7.75
C GLY A 115 -0.66 7.26 8.49
N VAL A 116 -0.01 8.20 7.80
CA VAL A 116 1.01 9.09 8.36
C VAL A 116 0.43 10.48 8.62
N LYS A 117 -0.43 10.94 7.71
CA LYS A 117 -1.25 12.16 7.78
C LYS A 117 -2.41 12.01 6.80
N LYS A 118 -3.26 13.03 6.68
CA LYS A 118 -4.39 13.02 5.74
C LYS A 118 -3.96 12.56 4.35
N ASP A 119 -4.60 11.51 3.86
CA ASP A 119 -4.42 10.92 2.53
C ASP A 119 -2.97 10.53 2.17
N THR A 120 -2.12 10.31 3.18
CA THR A 120 -0.71 9.94 3.01
C THR A 120 -0.39 8.70 3.82
N TYR A 121 0.18 7.69 3.17
CA TYR A 121 0.35 6.36 3.70
C TYR A 121 1.79 5.87 3.54
N LEU A 122 2.22 5.06 4.50
CA LEU A 122 3.15 3.98 4.21
C LEU A 122 2.34 2.77 3.75
N ILE A 123 2.78 2.10 2.69
CA ILE A 123 2.13 0.89 2.18
C ILE A 123 3.03 -0.29 2.51
N LYS A 124 2.60 -1.11 3.48
CA LYS A 124 3.35 -2.25 4.02
C LYS A 124 2.81 -3.55 3.42
N LEU A 125 3.69 -4.47 3.05
CA LEU A 125 3.28 -5.84 2.73
C LEU A 125 2.89 -6.55 4.04
N LYS A 126 1.64 -7.00 4.14
CA LYS A 126 1.07 -7.54 5.38
C LYS A 126 1.88 -8.73 5.89
N GLY A 127 2.11 -8.77 7.20
CA GLY A 127 2.88 -9.85 7.84
C GLY A 127 4.40 -9.77 7.66
N THR A 128 4.92 -8.69 7.06
CA THR A 128 6.37 -8.42 6.99
C THR A 128 6.72 -7.14 7.75
N ASP A 129 7.94 -6.60 7.61
CA ASP A 129 8.26 -5.19 7.95
C ASP A 129 8.81 -4.45 6.74
N LEU A 130 8.30 -4.81 5.56
CA LEU A 130 8.73 -4.32 4.26
C LEU A 130 7.64 -3.48 3.59
N TYR A 131 8.08 -2.44 2.90
CA TYR A 131 7.23 -1.35 2.41
C TYR A 131 7.49 -1.08 0.93
N LEU A 132 6.43 -0.75 0.20
CA LEU A 132 6.51 -0.34 -1.21
C LEU A 132 7.35 0.93 -1.32
N THR A 133 8.38 0.89 -2.17
CA THR A 133 9.30 2.00 -2.39
C THR A 133 9.71 2.03 -3.87
N PRO A 134 9.79 3.20 -4.53
CA PRO A 134 10.42 3.30 -5.84
C PRO A 134 11.90 2.91 -5.75
N ALA A 135 12.39 2.07 -6.68
CA ALA A 135 13.80 1.74 -6.75
C ALA A 135 14.66 2.95 -7.16
N ASP A 136 14.09 3.87 -7.94
CA ASP A 136 14.72 5.14 -8.29
C ASP A 136 13.99 6.34 -7.66
N ILE A 137 14.65 6.97 -6.69
CA ILE A 137 14.12 8.12 -5.95
C ILE A 137 14.03 9.40 -6.79
N LYS A 138 14.62 9.42 -7.98
CA LYS A 138 14.52 10.54 -8.92
C LYS A 138 13.29 10.43 -9.82
N GLY A 139 12.59 9.29 -9.82
CA GLY A 139 11.42 9.08 -10.67
C GLY A 139 11.80 8.86 -12.12
N LYS A 140 12.62 7.86 -12.43
CA LYS A 140 12.79 7.38 -13.80
C LYS A 140 11.57 6.57 -14.21
N VAL A 141 11.06 6.88 -15.40
CA VAL A 141 9.98 6.13 -16.03
C VAL A 141 10.35 4.66 -16.17
N ASN A 142 9.41 3.78 -15.87
CA ASN A 142 9.55 2.33 -15.89
C ASN A 142 10.60 1.80 -14.90
N SER A 143 11.03 2.59 -13.91
CA SER A 143 11.81 2.09 -12.79
C SER A 143 10.97 1.14 -11.93
N ALA A 144 11.62 0.14 -11.35
CA ALA A 144 10.94 -0.86 -10.54
C ALA A 144 10.36 -0.25 -9.26
N ILE A 145 9.28 -0.87 -8.77
CA ILE A 145 8.81 -0.73 -7.40
C ILE A 145 9.33 -1.93 -6.62
N ILE A 146 9.88 -1.69 -5.43
CA ILE A 146 10.55 -2.71 -4.61
C ILE A 146 10.02 -2.70 -3.18
N LEU A 147 10.24 -3.81 -2.48
CA LEU A 147 10.18 -3.89 -1.04
C LEU A 147 11.43 -3.27 -0.41
N ALA A 148 11.25 -2.45 0.61
CA ALA A 148 12.36 -1.91 1.40
C ALA A 148 12.00 -1.85 2.89
N ALA A 149 13.03 -1.79 3.75
CA ALA A 149 12.84 -1.52 5.17
C ALA A 149 12.13 -0.18 5.40
N LYS A 150 11.43 -0.07 6.53
CA LYS A 150 10.68 1.13 6.92
C LYS A 150 11.56 2.38 6.94
N ARG A 151 11.06 3.44 6.32
CA ARG A 151 11.54 4.82 6.36
C ARG A 151 10.33 5.73 6.46
N THR A 152 10.51 6.95 6.97
CA THR A 152 9.44 7.95 7.03
C THR A 152 9.74 9.14 6.11
N THR A 153 10.63 8.93 5.15
CA THR A 153 11.08 9.91 4.17
C THR A 153 10.12 9.93 2.97
N PRO A 154 10.01 11.07 2.25
CA PRO A 154 9.03 11.24 1.19
C PRO A 154 9.04 10.16 0.09
N GLU A 155 10.18 9.53 -0.18
CA GLU A 155 10.28 8.47 -1.19
C GLU A 155 9.54 7.18 -0.83
N GLN A 156 9.20 6.95 0.44
CA GLN A 156 8.38 5.80 0.85
C GLN A 156 6.94 6.19 1.18
N LEU A 157 6.61 7.48 1.09
CA LEU A 157 5.24 7.97 1.32
C LEU A 157 4.44 7.93 0.02
N TRP A 158 3.18 7.53 0.14
CA TRP A 158 2.25 7.41 -0.98
C TRP A 158 0.96 8.16 -0.68
N THR A 159 0.46 8.91 -1.65
CA THR A 159 -0.90 9.46 -1.63
C THR A 159 -1.78 8.67 -2.58
N ILE A 160 -3.09 8.71 -2.36
CA ILE A 160 -4.07 8.16 -3.30
C ILE A 160 -5.02 9.26 -3.78
N TYR A 161 -5.51 9.13 -5.00
CA TYR A 161 -6.59 9.98 -5.52
C TYR A 161 -7.48 9.18 -6.46
N GLU A 162 -8.78 9.46 -6.45
CA GLU A 162 -9.76 8.73 -7.23
C GLU A 162 -9.51 8.87 -8.72
N GLN A 163 -9.74 7.78 -9.46
CA GLN A 163 -9.67 7.73 -10.90
C GLN A 163 -10.91 7.06 -11.48
N SER A 164 -11.42 7.66 -12.56
CA SER A 164 -12.51 7.14 -13.37
C SER A 164 -12.03 7.04 -14.82
N PRO A 165 -11.15 6.08 -15.15
CA PRO A 165 -10.63 5.93 -16.51
C PRO A 165 -11.73 5.42 -17.45
N THR A 166 -11.85 6.05 -18.62
CA THR A 166 -12.87 5.71 -19.63
C THR A 166 -12.40 4.64 -20.62
N MET A 167 -11.10 4.37 -20.71
CA MET A 167 -10.49 3.32 -21.55
C MET A 167 -9.59 2.39 -20.75
#